data_AF-A0A6G5A4Y4-F1
#
_entry.id   AF-A0A6G5A4Y4-F1
#
_cell.length_a   1.000
_cell.length_b   1.000
_cell.length_c   1.000
_cell.angle_alpha   90.00
_cell.angle_beta   90.00
_cell.angle_gamma   90.00
#
_symmetry.space_group_name_H-M   'P 1'
#
loop_
_entity.id
_entity.type
_entity.pdbx_description
1 polymer ?
#
loop_
_entity_poly.entity_id
_entity_poly.type
_entity_poly.pdbx_seq_one_letter_code
_entity_poly.pdbx_strand_id
1 'polypeptide(L)'
;KSFFSTKDPIWTHTTSGNTNIRCLVDKVNEMETKSVLFTRSCYNQKYKVSRMFKGIFDKDRKKAYGRHKFREGMNFQEDLLFATDDYRCAVIMVTTTVCGRHRTYDLRIRGAYVILRPPAKCLEEYLKYEKHGKVIYEPSCPSILKRQ
;
A
#
# COMPACT_ATOMS: atom_id res chain seq x y z
N LYS A 1 11.08 -5.71 -2.08
CA LYS A 1 11.91 -4.55 -1.68
C LYS A 1 11.88 -3.42 -2.71
N SER A 2 12.23 -3.70 -3.97
CA SER A 2 12.41 -2.68 -5.03
C SER A 2 11.21 -1.74 -5.20
N PHE A 3 9.98 -2.26 -5.22
CA PHE A 3 8.77 -1.43 -5.31
C PHE A 3 8.64 -0.38 -4.18
N PHE A 4 9.04 -0.72 -2.95
CA PHE A 4 9.00 0.19 -1.81
C PHE A 4 10.21 1.12 -1.73
N SER A 5 11.26 0.86 -2.52
CA SER A 5 12.47 1.69 -2.55
C SER A 5 12.24 2.91 -3.46
N THR A 6 11.52 3.92 -2.97
CA THR A 6 11.21 5.15 -3.71
C THR A 6 11.11 6.36 -2.78
N LYS A 7 11.36 7.55 -3.35
CA LYS A 7 11.07 8.84 -2.69
C LYS A 7 9.63 9.31 -2.95
N ASP A 8 8.97 8.75 -3.97
CA ASP A 8 7.60 9.09 -4.31
C ASP A 8 6.63 8.52 -3.27
N PRO A 9 5.53 9.23 -2.97
CA PRO A 9 4.44 8.64 -2.18
C PRO A 9 3.85 7.44 -2.93
N ILE A 10 3.54 6.36 -2.22
CA ILE A 10 2.89 5.18 -2.78
C ILE A 10 1.41 5.25 -2.42
N TRP A 11 0.56 5.45 -3.41
CA TRP A 11 -0.89 5.57 -3.24
C TRP A 11 -1.58 4.22 -3.41
N THR A 12 -2.51 3.90 -2.53
CA THR A 12 -3.48 2.83 -2.81
C THR A 12 -4.57 3.41 -3.71
N HIS A 13 -4.60 2.96 -4.96
CA HIS A 13 -5.61 3.37 -5.93
C HIS A 13 -6.91 2.62 -5.71
N THR A 14 -6.83 1.29 -5.63
CA THR A 14 -7.98 0.40 -5.45
C THR A 14 -7.71 -0.55 -4.29
N THR A 15 -8.73 -0.85 -3.48
CA THR A 15 -8.66 -1.85 -2.40
C THR A 15 -9.91 -2.72 -2.36
N SER A 16 -9.75 -3.99 -2.00
CA SER A 16 -10.86 -4.89 -1.69
C SER A 16 -11.30 -4.83 -0.23
N GLY A 17 -10.59 -4.06 0.60
CA GLY A 17 -10.93 -3.91 2.01
C GLY A 17 -12.27 -3.21 2.17
N ASN A 18 -13.12 -3.73 3.06
CA ASN A 18 -14.36 -3.06 3.45
C ASN A 18 -14.02 -1.83 4.31
N THR A 19 -13.84 -0.68 3.67
CA THR A 19 -13.39 0.54 4.34
C THR A 19 -14.00 1.81 3.75
N ASN A 20 -14.16 2.80 4.63
CA ASN A 20 -14.59 4.16 4.30
C ASN A 20 -13.42 5.15 4.23
N ILE A 21 -12.17 4.67 4.30
CA ILE A 21 -11.01 5.52 4.13
C ILE A 21 -10.86 5.97 2.67
N ARG A 22 -10.26 7.14 2.49
CA ARG A 22 -9.85 7.71 1.20
C ARG A 22 -8.40 8.16 1.27
N CYS A 23 -7.78 8.32 0.09
CA CYS A 23 -6.44 8.89 -0.03
C CYS A 23 -5.38 8.16 0.81
N LEU A 24 -5.46 6.83 0.85
CA LEU A 24 -4.48 6.02 1.56
C LEU A 24 -3.12 6.13 0.84
N VAL A 25 -2.10 6.57 1.57
CA VAL A 25 -0.78 6.83 1.04
C VAL A 25 0.30 6.41 2.03
N ASP A 26 1.36 5.79 1.50
CA ASP A 26 2.58 5.47 2.21
C ASP A 26 3.72 6.37 1.72
N LYS A 27 4.32 7.11 2.64
CA LYS A 27 5.56 7.86 2.38
C LYS A 27 6.71 7.17 3.07
N VAL A 28 7.69 6.71 2.30
CA VAL A 28 8.92 6.14 2.86
C VAL A 28 9.71 7.26 3.53
N ASN A 29 10.01 7.04 4.82
CA ASN A 29 10.83 7.94 5.62
C ASN A 29 12.31 7.48 5.54
N GLU A 30 12.53 6.18 5.69
CA GLU A 30 13.86 5.58 5.71
C GLU A 30 13.82 4.16 5.14
N MET A 31 14.85 3.79 4.38
CA MET A 31 14.97 2.48 3.74
C MET A 31 16.28 1.81 4.16
N GLU A 32 16.18 0.72 4.91
CA GLU A 32 17.32 -0.06 5.38
C GLU A 32 17.52 -1.33 4.54
N THR A 33 18.57 -2.10 4.86
CA THR A 33 18.84 -3.39 4.22
C THR A 33 17.69 -4.39 4.39
N LYS A 34 17.16 -4.51 5.61
CA LYS A 34 16.13 -5.49 6.01
C LYS A 34 14.80 -4.87 6.43
N SER A 35 14.72 -3.54 6.52
CA SER A 35 13.53 -2.87 7.04
C SER A 35 13.20 -1.59 6.26
N VAL A 36 12.00 -1.07 6.45
CA VAL A 36 11.54 0.20 5.89
C VAL A 36 10.75 0.94 6.96
N LEU A 37 11.05 2.22 7.18
CA LEU A 37 10.25 3.11 7.99
C LEU A 37 9.41 3.97 7.05
N PHE A 38 8.11 4.04 7.26
CA PHE A 38 7.21 4.83 6.43
C PHE A 38 6.08 5.44 7.25
N THR A 39 5.58 6.57 6.80
CA THR A 39 4.37 7.20 7.33
C THR A 39 3.22 6.84 6.43
N ARG A 40 2.19 6.22 6.98
CA ARG A 40 0.92 5.95 6.29
C ARG A 40 -0.10 6.97 6.73
N SER A 41 -0.74 7.60 5.76
CA SER A 41 -1.77 8.62 5.96
C SER A 41 -3.02 8.25 5.18
N CYS A 42 -4.19 8.62 5.71
CA CYS A 42 -5.46 8.53 4.99
C CYS A 42 -6.46 9.55 5.55
N TYR A 43 -7.53 9.81 4.81
CA TYR A 43 -8.74 10.40 5.37
C TYR A 43 -9.66 9.29 5.84
N ASN A 44 -9.93 9.25 7.14
CA ASN A 44 -11.05 8.48 7.68
C ASN A 44 -12.21 9.44 7.86
N GLN A 45 -13.25 9.29 7.03
CA GLN A 45 -14.31 10.30 6.89
C GLN A 45 -13.72 11.67 6.53
N LYS A 46 -13.76 12.64 7.47
CA LYS A 46 -13.23 14.01 7.30
C LYS A 46 -11.89 14.23 8.00
N TYR A 47 -11.44 13.27 8.82
CA TYR A 47 -10.24 13.43 9.64
C TYR A 47 -9.03 12.82 8.95
N LYS A 48 -7.94 13.59 8.89
CA LYS A 48 -6.64 13.05 8.50
C LYS A 48 -6.10 12.20 9.63
N VAL A 49 -5.84 10.93 9.34
CA VAL A 49 -5.12 10.01 10.22
C VAL A 49 -3.74 9.81 9.64
N SER A 50 -2.70 9.84 10.48
CA SER A 50 -1.33 9.60 10.05
C SER A 50 -0.59 8.84 11.14
N ARG A 51 0.10 7.76 10.76
CA ARG A 51 0.86 6.92 11.69
C ARG A 51 2.15 6.45 11.04
N MET A 52 3.21 6.39 11.83
CA MET A 52 4.49 5.86 11.39
C MET A 52 4.54 4.35 11.64
N PHE A 53 5.13 3.64 10.69
CA PHE A 53 5.17 2.18 10.65
C PHE A 53 6.57 1.71 10.28
N LYS A 54 6.99 0.59 10.88
CA LYS A 54 8.20 -0.15 10.52
C LYS A 54 7.83 -1.46 9.83
N GLY A 55 8.28 -1.65 8.61
CA GLY A 55 8.22 -2.89 7.86
C GLY A 55 9.52 -3.66 7.91
N ILE A 56 9.48 -4.98 7.92
CA ILE A 56 10.65 -5.87 7.87
C ILE A 56 10.51 -6.77 6.64
N PHE A 57 11.51 -6.81 5.77
CA PHE A 57 11.47 -7.71 4.60
C PHE A 57 11.92 -9.12 5.01
N ASP A 58 11.11 -10.14 4.70
CA ASP A 58 11.48 -11.55 4.91
C ASP A 58 11.96 -12.13 3.58
N LYS A 59 13.15 -12.72 3.57
CA LYS A 59 13.79 -13.26 2.35
C LYS A 59 13.59 -14.77 2.20
N ASP A 60 13.12 -15.48 3.23
CA ASP A 60 13.14 -16.95 3.28
C ASP A 60 11.91 -17.61 2.67
N ARG A 61 10.98 -16.82 2.14
CA ARG A 61 9.83 -17.30 1.35
C ARG A 61 10.01 -16.80 -0.08
N LYS A 62 9.96 -17.73 -1.06
CA LYS A 62 10.20 -17.52 -2.52
C LYS A 62 9.35 -16.43 -3.22
N LYS A 63 8.53 -15.67 -2.49
CA LYS A 63 7.76 -14.51 -2.96
C LYS A 63 8.16 -13.33 -2.08
N ALA A 64 8.64 -12.24 -2.68
CA ALA A 64 9.20 -11.09 -1.96
C ALA A 64 8.20 -10.55 -0.93
N TYR A 65 8.49 -10.80 0.34
CA TYR A 65 7.58 -10.56 1.44
C TYR A 65 7.93 -9.27 2.19
N GLY A 66 6.94 -8.43 2.48
CA GLY A 66 7.01 -7.40 3.51
C GLY A 66 6.36 -7.91 4.79
N ARG A 67 7.15 -8.48 5.71
CA ARG A 67 6.67 -8.72 7.09
C ARG A 67 6.67 -7.41 7.84
N HIS A 68 5.56 -6.72 7.91
CA HIS A 68 5.47 -5.63 8.86
C HIS A 68 5.26 -6.22 10.27
N LYS A 69 6.36 -6.45 11.03
CA LYS A 69 6.25 -6.77 12.47
C LYS A 69 6.10 -5.45 13.22
N PHE A 70 4.92 -5.25 13.81
CA PHE A 70 4.57 -4.06 14.58
C PHE A 70 4.93 -4.20 16.06
N ARG A 71 5.11 -3.06 16.74
CA ARG A 71 4.87 -2.94 18.20
C ARG A 71 3.39 -3.22 18.49
N GLU A 72 3.13 -3.78 19.66
CA GLU A 72 1.84 -4.31 20.14
C GLU A 72 0.59 -3.59 19.62
N GLY A 73 -0.33 -4.36 19.03
CA GLY A 73 -1.74 -3.96 18.86
C GLY A 73 -2.35 -4.15 17.47
N MET A 74 -1.57 -4.13 16.38
CA MET A 74 -2.11 -4.39 15.03
C MET A 74 -1.10 -5.14 14.17
N ASN A 75 -1.33 -6.44 13.97
CA ASN A 75 -0.53 -7.24 13.04
C ASN A 75 -1.20 -7.25 11.67
N PHE A 76 -0.57 -6.60 10.69
CA PHE A 76 -0.89 -6.79 9.28
C PHE A 76 0.36 -7.20 8.50
N GLN A 77 0.17 -8.11 7.55
CA GLN A 77 1.21 -8.67 6.71
C GLN A 77 0.95 -8.23 5.28
N GLU A 78 1.97 -7.78 4.56
CA GLU A 78 1.85 -7.35 3.16
C GLU A 78 2.69 -8.25 2.25
N ASP A 79 2.03 -8.94 1.33
CA ASP A 79 2.63 -9.83 0.34
C ASP A 79 2.62 -9.13 -1.03
N LEU A 80 3.79 -8.90 -1.62
CA LEU A 80 3.89 -8.37 -2.99
C LEU A 80 3.57 -9.49 -3.98
N LEU A 81 2.38 -9.44 -4.59
CA LEU A 81 1.93 -10.46 -5.54
C LEU A 81 2.42 -10.19 -6.96
N PHE A 82 2.42 -8.92 -7.35
CA PHE A 82 2.85 -8.45 -8.66
C PHE A 82 3.45 -7.05 -8.54
N ALA A 83 4.42 -6.74 -9.39
CA ALA A 83 4.86 -5.39 -9.68
C ALA A 83 5.29 -5.31 -11.16
N THR A 84 5.13 -4.15 -11.78
CA THR A 84 5.73 -3.91 -13.09
C THR A 84 7.25 -3.84 -12.98
N ASP A 85 7.96 -4.08 -14.09
CA ASP A 85 9.43 -4.10 -14.13
C ASP A 85 10.04 -2.73 -13.75
N ASP A 86 9.32 -1.66 -14.07
CA ASP A 86 9.66 -0.27 -13.71
C ASP A 86 9.09 0.17 -12.34
N TYR A 87 8.43 -0.74 -11.63
CA TYR A 87 7.83 -0.55 -10.32
C TYR A 87 6.83 0.62 -10.22
N ARG A 88 6.20 1.03 -11.33
CA ARG A 88 5.14 2.06 -11.33
C ARG A 88 3.93 1.64 -10.50
N CYS A 89 3.60 0.35 -10.54
CA CYS A 89 2.48 -0.21 -9.80
C CYS A 89 2.85 -1.53 -9.11
N ALA A 90 2.00 -1.93 -8.18
CA ALA A 90 2.05 -3.23 -7.55
C ALA A 90 0.65 -3.71 -7.12
N VAL A 91 0.48 -5.02 -7.11
CA VAL A 91 -0.64 -5.69 -6.44
C VAL A 91 -0.12 -6.28 -5.15
N ILE A 92 -0.74 -5.90 -4.03
CA ILE A 92 -0.33 -6.28 -2.68
C ILE A 92 -1.49 -6.98 -2.00
N MET A 93 -1.25 -8.17 -1.45
CA MET A 93 -2.19 -8.82 -0.54
C MET A 93 -1.89 -8.41 0.89
N VAL A 94 -2.90 -7.89 1.57
CA VAL A 94 -2.83 -7.52 2.98
C VAL A 94 -3.54 -8.59 3.78
N THR A 95 -2.82 -9.25 4.70
CA THR A 95 -3.40 -10.17 5.67
C THR A 95 -3.48 -9.47 7.02
N THR A 96 -4.69 -9.22 7.52
CA THR A 96 -4.91 -8.75 8.88
C THR A 96 -5.29 -9.94 9.77
N THR A 97 -4.85 -9.94 11.03
CA THR A 97 -5.23 -10.97 12.01
C THR A 97 -6.13 -10.41 13.12
N VAL A 98 -6.46 -9.12 13.05
CA VAL A 98 -7.36 -8.47 14.00
C VAL A 98 -8.78 -8.97 13.74
N CYS A 99 -9.42 -9.54 14.78
CA CYS A 99 -10.75 -10.15 14.67
C CYS A 99 -10.84 -11.28 13.62
N GLY A 100 -9.79 -12.09 13.54
CA GLY A 100 -9.68 -13.21 12.59
C GLY A 100 -8.72 -12.91 11.45
N ARG A 101 -8.42 -13.94 10.65
CA ARG A 101 -7.50 -13.82 9.51
C ARG A 101 -8.26 -13.41 8.26
N HIS A 102 -8.15 -12.15 7.89
CA HIS A 102 -8.78 -11.60 6.68
C HIS A 102 -7.73 -11.24 5.64
N ARG A 103 -8.03 -11.50 4.36
CA ARG A 103 -7.16 -11.14 3.24
C ARG A 103 -7.87 -10.12 2.37
N THR A 104 -7.18 -9.01 2.11
CA THR A 104 -7.62 -7.99 1.17
C THR A 104 -6.52 -7.76 0.14
N TYR A 105 -6.88 -7.14 -0.98
CA TYR A 105 -5.96 -6.86 -2.08
C TYR A 105 -5.97 -5.37 -2.39
N ASP A 106 -4.78 -4.80 -2.51
CA ASP A 106 -4.54 -3.41 -2.83
C ASP A 106 -3.82 -3.31 -4.18
N LEU A 107 -4.33 -2.45 -5.06
CA LEU A 107 -3.58 -1.93 -6.21
C LEU A 107 -2.89 -0.63 -5.77
N ARG A 108 -1.56 -0.65 -5.69
CA ARG A 108 -0.76 0.51 -5.29
C ARG A 108 0.04 1.08 -6.46
N ILE A 109 0.17 2.40 -6.50
CA ILE A 109 0.79 3.15 -7.59
C ILE A 109 1.74 4.20 -6.99
N ARG A 110 2.95 4.32 -7.54
CA ARG A 110 3.89 5.38 -7.15
C ARG A 110 3.39 6.75 -7.63
N GLY A 111 3.59 7.77 -6.80
CA GLY A 111 3.00 9.10 -6.94
C GLY A 111 3.30 9.80 -8.26
N ALA A 112 4.48 9.62 -8.84
CA ALA A 112 4.80 10.15 -10.17
C ALA A 112 3.85 9.66 -11.28
N TYR A 113 3.13 8.56 -11.06
CA TYR A 113 2.29 7.89 -12.04
C TYR A 113 0.81 7.80 -11.65
N VAL A 114 0.43 8.21 -10.43
CA VAL A 114 -0.94 8.03 -9.92
C VAL A 114 -1.98 8.91 -10.63
N ILE A 115 -1.53 10.03 -11.21
CA ILE A 115 -2.38 10.95 -12.00
C ILE A 115 -2.68 10.34 -13.38
N LEU A 116 -1.83 9.42 -13.84
CA LEU A 116 -2.07 8.65 -15.05
C LEU A 116 -3.05 7.53 -14.73
N ARG A 117 -3.83 7.09 -15.73
CA ARG A 117 -4.63 5.86 -15.57
C ARG A 117 -3.70 4.73 -15.13
N PRO A 118 -4.12 3.88 -14.17
CA PRO A 118 -3.34 2.72 -13.78
C PRO A 118 -2.94 1.92 -15.03
N PRO A 119 -1.68 1.48 -15.16
CA PRO A 119 -1.28 0.70 -16.32
C PRO A 119 -2.21 -0.51 -16.46
N ALA A 120 -2.70 -0.78 -17.67
CA ALA A 120 -3.70 -1.84 -17.94
C ALA A 120 -3.29 -3.19 -17.32
N LYS A 121 -2.01 -3.55 -17.46
CA LYS A 121 -1.42 -4.75 -16.87
C LYS A 121 -1.61 -4.84 -15.35
N CYS A 122 -1.49 -3.74 -14.61
CA CYS A 122 -1.66 -3.75 -13.14
C CYS A 122 -3.12 -4.00 -12.75
N LEU A 123 -4.04 -3.43 -13.51
CA LEU A 123 -5.46 -3.65 -13.31
C LEU A 123 -5.83 -5.10 -13.65
N GLU A 124 -5.34 -5.63 -14.77
CA GLU A 124 -5.52 -7.04 -15.15
C GLU A 124 -4.99 -7.99 -14.07
N GLU A 125 -3.79 -7.75 -13.54
CA GLU A 125 -3.22 -8.55 -12.46
C GLU A 125 -4.01 -8.43 -11.16
N TYR A 126 -4.54 -7.24 -10.84
CA TYR A 126 -5.43 -7.06 -9.68
C TYR A 126 -6.72 -7.86 -9.82
N LEU A 127 -7.35 -7.81 -11.00
CA LEU A 127 -8.63 -8.47 -11.29
C LEU A 127 -8.57 -9.99 -11.23
N LYS A 128 -7.38 -10.60 -11.28
CA LYS A 128 -7.18 -12.03 -11.01
C LYS A 128 -7.48 -12.42 -9.56
N TYR A 129 -7.35 -11.47 -8.63
CA TYR A 129 -7.54 -11.70 -7.21
C TYR A 129 -8.87 -11.13 -6.68
N GLU A 130 -9.28 -9.96 -7.15
CA GLU A 130 -10.53 -9.32 -6.75
C GLU A 130 -11.20 -8.61 -7.93
N LYS A 131 -12.49 -8.88 -8.15
CA LYS A 131 -13.28 -8.26 -9.22
C LYS A 131 -13.97 -6.96 -8.78
N HIS A 132 -14.26 -6.82 -7.49
CA HIS A 132 -15.08 -5.72 -6.94
C HIS A 132 -14.29 -4.79 -6.02
N GLY A 133 -13.10 -4.37 -6.45
CA GLY A 133 -12.29 -3.40 -5.71
C GLY A 133 -12.90 -1.99 -5.71
N LYS A 134 -12.80 -1.30 -4.58
CA LYS A 134 -13.21 0.10 -4.43
C LYS A 134 -12.04 1.03 -4.75
N VAL A 135 -12.24 1.99 -5.65
CA VAL A 135 -11.26 3.06 -5.89
C VAL A 135 -11.33 4.06 -4.72
N ILE A 136 -10.18 4.32 -4.10
CA ILE A 136 -10.07 5.22 -2.94
C ILE A 136 -9.11 6.39 -3.17
N TYR A 137 -8.49 6.45 -4.35
CA TYR A 137 -7.71 7.59 -4.81
C TYR A 137 -8.59 8.56 -5.60
N GLU A 138 -8.41 9.85 -5.35
CA GLU A 138 -9.09 10.95 -6.02
C GLU A 138 -8.05 12.05 -6.35
N PRO A 139 -8.30 12.91 -7.36
CA PRO A 139 -7.39 14.00 -7.70
C PRO A 139 -7.09 14.99 -6.56
N SER A 140 -7.97 15.06 -5.55
CA SER A 140 -7.79 15.89 -4.35
C SER A 140 -6.80 15.30 -3.34
N CYS A 141 -6.48 14.00 -3.43
CA CYS A 141 -5.68 13.28 -2.46
C CYS A 141 -4.29 13.85 -2.18
N PRO A 142 -3.53 14.39 -3.17
CA PRO A 142 -2.22 15.00 -2.91
C PRO A 142 -2.23 16.10 -1.82
N SER A 143 -3.39 16.72 -1.54
CA SER A 143 -3.55 17.69 -0.45
C SER A 143 -3.22 17.10 0.94
N ILE A 144 -3.38 15.79 1.15
CA ILE A 144 -3.07 15.13 2.43
C ILE A 144 -1.58 15.22 2.78
N LEU A 145 -0.71 15.38 1.78
CA LEU A 145 0.75 15.46 1.94
C LEU A 145 1.24 16.89 2.25
N LYS A 146 0.39 17.91 2.09
CA LYS A 146 0.72 19.27 2.48
C LYS A 146 0.86 19.33 4.01
N ARG A 147 1.87 20.07 4.49
CA ARG A 147 1.98 20.39 5.92
C ARG A 147 0.79 21.29 6.27
N GLN A 148 0.08 20.95 7.35
CA GLN A 148 -0.81 21.89 8.02
C GLN A 148 0.04 22.87 8.82
#